data_AF-A0A212LUA4-F1
#
_entry.id   AF-A0A212LUA4-F1
#
_cell.length_a   1.000
_cell.length_b   1.000
_cell.length_c   1.000
_cell.angle_alpha   90.00
_cell.angle_beta   90.00
_cell.angle_gamma   90.00
#
_symmetry.space_group_name_H-M   'P 1'
#
loop_
_entity.id
_entity.type
_entity.pdbx_description
1 polymer ?
#
loop_
_entity_poly.entity_id
_entity_poly.type
_entity_poly.pdbx_seq_one_letter_code
_entity_poly.pdbx_strand_id
1 'polypeptide(L)'
;MASLIGSIFSGSTGESADKIIAYNSTYGAAATAQAYFSAALTATTPEVRAFLAGYCSQSLTGHEEIMNYMIQKKWVNPYDQPENQLSTVVQESLSSFKAH
;
A
#
# COMPACT_ATOMS: atom_id res chain seq x y z
N MET A 1 -19.29 -4.00 -13.60
CA MET A 1 -18.13 -3.10 -13.63
C MET A 1 -16.78 -3.77 -13.27
N ALA A 2 -16.71 -5.11 -13.09
CA ALA A 2 -15.45 -5.85 -12.89
C ALA A 2 -14.54 -5.95 -14.15
N SER A 3 -15.06 -5.56 -15.32
CA SER A 3 -14.44 -5.80 -16.62
C SER A 3 -13.19 -4.97 -16.92
N LEU A 4 -13.02 -3.81 -16.27
CA LEU A 4 -11.87 -2.92 -16.54
C LEU A 4 -10.62 -3.34 -15.75
N ILE A 5 -10.81 -3.75 -14.49
CA ILE A 5 -9.75 -4.33 -13.67
C ILE A 5 -9.31 -5.66 -14.31
N GLY A 6 -10.27 -6.51 -14.68
CA GLY A 6 -9.97 -7.78 -15.35
C GLY A 6 -9.19 -7.64 -16.66
N SER A 7 -9.45 -6.60 -17.47
CA SER A 7 -8.72 -6.39 -18.72
C SER A 7 -7.28 -5.88 -18.51
N ILE A 8 -7.06 -5.01 -17.51
CA ILE A 8 -5.73 -4.48 -17.17
C ILE A 8 -4.83 -5.57 -16.56
N PHE A 9 -5.40 -6.48 -15.77
CA PHE A 9 -4.65 -7.55 -15.10
C PHE A 9 -4.71 -8.90 -15.84
N SER A 10 -5.35 -8.98 -17.01
CA SER A 10 -5.55 -10.23 -17.77
C SER A 10 -4.26 -10.98 -18.16
N GLY A 11 -3.10 -10.30 -18.14
CA GLY A 11 -1.78 -10.89 -18.40
C GLY A 11 -0.96 -11.23 -17.15
N SER A 12 -1.38 -10.80 -15.96
CA SER A 12 -0.70 -11.09 -14.70
C SER A 12 -1.42 -12.22 -13.97
N THR A 13 -0.73 -13.31 -13.64
CA THR A 13 -1.24 -14.36 -12.75
C THR A 13 -1.83 -13.73 -11.47
N GLY A 14 -2.91 -14.30 -10.93
CA GLY A 14 -3.68 -13.68 -9.82
C GLY A 14 -2.85 -13.20 -8.63
N GLU A 15 -1.78 -13.92 -8.30
CA GLU A 15 -0.84 -13.54 -7.23
C GLU A 15 -0.06 -12.25 -7.53
N SER A 16 0.30 -12.00 -8.80
CA SER A 16 0.97 -10.77 -9.23
C SER A 16 0.02 -9.56 -9.17
N ALA A 17 -1.25 -9.75 -9.56
CA ALA A 17 -2.27 -8.71 -9.42
C ALA A 17 -2.52 -8.35 -7.94
N ASP A 18 -2.67 -9.35 -7.07
CA ASP A 18 -2.89 -9.13 -5.64
C ASP A 18 -1.69 -8.42 -4.99
N LYS A 19 -0.45 -8.77 -5.40
CA LYS A 19 0.76 -8.09 -4.95
C LYS A 19 0.75 -6.61 -5.33
N ILE A 20 0.49 -6.29 -6.60
CA ILE A 20 0.43 -4.89 -7.07
C ILE A 20 -0.66 -4.11 -6.34
N ILE A 21 -1.84 -4.70 -6.14
CA ILE A 21 -2.94 -4.07 -5.39
C ILE A 21 -2.49 -3.80 -3.96
N ALA A 22 -1.91 -4.78 -3.26
CA ALA A 22 -1.48 -4.63 -1.88
C ALA A 22 -0.41 -3.54 -1.71
N TYR A 23 0.57 -3.46 -2.61
CA TYR A 23 1.56 -2.38 -2.60
C TYR A 23 0.89 -1.01 -2.77
N ASN A 24 0.08 -0.84 -3.81
CA ASN A 24 -0.61 0.43 -4.08
C ASN A 24 -1.53 0.84 -2.92
N SER A 25 -2.28 -0.11 -2.36
CA SER A 25 -3.15 0.12 -1.20
C SER A 25 -2.36 0.53 0.04
N THR A 26 -1.18 -0.05 0.27
CA THR A 26 -0.30 0.30 1.40
C THR A 26 0.20 1.74 1.30
N TYR A 27 0.67 2.15 0.12
CA TYR A 27 1.07 3.53 -0.15
C TYR A 27 -0.10 4.51 -0.02
N GLY A 28 -1.27 4.15 -0.55
CA GLY A 28 -2.49 4.95 -0.43
C GLY A 28 -2.94 5.12 1.03
N ALA A 29 -2.90 4.06 1.83
CA ALA A 29 -3.24 4.10 3.24
C ALA A 29 -2.27 5.01 4.04
N ALA A 30 -0.96 4.92 3.78
CA ALA A 30 0.02 5.80 4.41
C ALA A 30 -0.17 7.27 4.03
N ALA A 31 -0.41 7.55 2.73
CA ALA A 31 -0.65 8.92 2.26
C ALA A 31 -1.94 9.52 2.84
N THR A 32 -3.02 8.73 2.93
CA THR A 32 -4.28 9.18 3.54
C THR A 32 -4.14 9.42 5.04
N ALA A 33 -3.43 8.55 5.78
CA ALA A 33 -3.14 8.77 7.19
C ALA A 33 -2.38 10.09 7.41
N GLN A 34 -1.34 10.34 6.60
CA GLN A 34 -0.58 11.60 6.65
C GLN A 34 -1.46 12.81 6.35
N ALA A 35 -2.34 12.71 5.35
CA ALA A 35 -3.26 13.80 5.00
C ALA A 35 -4.24 14.11 6.14
N TYR A 36 -4.84 13.08 6.75
CA TYR A 36 -5.74 13.25 7.90
C TYR A 36 -5.01 13.81 9.12
N PHE A 37 -3.79 13.37 9.40
CA PHE A 37 -2.97 13.90 10.48
C PHE A 37 -2.66 15.39 10.27
N SER A 38 -2.18 15.76 9.08
CA SER A 38 -1.88 17.15 8.74
C SER A 38 -3.13 18.04 8.82
N ALA A 39 -4.28 17.53 8.37
CA ALA A 39 -5.56 18.24 8.45
C ALA A 39 -6.06 18.39 9.90
N ALA A 40 -5.85 17.38 10.75
CA ALA A 40 -6.20 17.46 12.16
C ALA A 40 -5.39 18.54 12.91
N LEU A 41 -4.11 18.72 12.55
CA LEU A 41 -3.26 19.76 13.16
C LEU A 41 -3.70 21.18 12.79
N THR A 42 -4.26 21.38 11.59
CA THR A 42 -4.71 22.70 11.11
C THR A 42 -6.19 22.96 11.39
N ALA A 43 -6.92 21.99 11.93
CA ALA A 43 -8.34 22.12 12.24
C ALA A 43 -8.61 23.20 13.30
N THR A 44 -9.53 24.12 12.96
CA THR A 44 -9.89 25.28 13.79
C THR A 44 -10.85 24.95 14.93
N THR A 45 -11.54 23.80 14.89
CA THR A 45 -12.46 23.34 15.93
C THR A 45 -12.05 21.98 16.49
N PRO A 46 -12.31 21.71 17.79
CA PRO A 46 -11.98 20.45 18.42
C PRO A 46 -12.78 19.26 17.85
N GLU A 47 -14.01 19.47 17.41
CA GLU A 47 -14.87 18.42 16.85
C GLU A 47 -14.32 17.91 15.51
N VAL A 48 -13.92 18.82 14.61
CA VAL A 48 -13.31 18.46 13.31
C VAL A 48 -11.96 17.80 13.51
N ARG A 49 -11.17 18.29 14.47
CA ARG A 49 -9.89 17.67 14.84
C ARG A 49 -10.06 16.23 15.31
N ALA A 50 -11.00 15.98 16.21
CA ALA A 50 -11.28 14.64 16.73
C ALA A 50 -11.76 13.70 15.61
N PHE A 51 -12.62 14.19 14.72
CA PHE A 51 -13.10 13.43 13.57
C PHE A 51 -11.97 13.02 12.61
N LEU A 52 -11.10 13.96 12.24
CA LEU A 52 -9.95 13.70 11.36
C LEU A 52 -8.91 12.78 12.02
N ALA A 53 -8.66 12.95 13.32
CA ALA A 53 -7.80 12.05 14.09
C ALA A 53 -8.35 10.61 14.14
N GLY A 54 -9.68 10.47 14.20
CA GLY A 54 -10.36 9.18 14.09
C GLY A 54 -10.13 8.50 12.74
N TYR A 55 -10.19 9.23 11.63
CA TYR A 55 -9.87 8.68 10.31
C TYR A 55 -8.39 8.37 10.14
N CYS A 56 -7.50 9.21 10.67
CA CYS A 56 -6.07 8.93 10.69
C CYS A 56 -5.79 7.58 11.37
N SER A 57 -6.44 7.32 12.50
CA SER A 57 -6.30 6.06 13.24
C SER A 57 -6.83 4.86 12.43
N GLN A 58 -7.97 5.01 11.76
CA GLN A 58 -8.51 3.96 10.89
C GLN A 58 -7.60 3.67 9.69
N SER A 59 -7.05 4.70 9.03
CA SER A 59 -6.09 4.53 7.94
C SER A 59 -4.81 3.83 8.41
N LEU A 60 -4.35 4.12 9.64
CA LEU A 60 -3.20 3.44 10.24
C LEU A 60 -3.48 1.95 10.45
N THR A 61 -4.63 1.59 11.05
CA THR A 61 -5.03 0.19 11.21
C THR A 61 -5.14 -0.54 9.87
N GLY A 62 -5.75 0.10 8.86
CA GLY A 62 -5.84 -0.49 7.52
C GLY A 62 -4.47 -0.69 6.87
N HIS A 63 -3.54 0.26 7.05
CA HIS A 63 -2.15 0.11 6.61
C HIS A 63 -1.48 -1.10 7.28
N GLU A 64 -1.63 -1.26 8.60
CA GLU A 64 -1.07 -2.39 9.35
C GLU A 64 -1.62 -3.74 8.88
N GLU A 65 -2.93 -3.83 8.60
CA GLU A 65 -3.55 -5.06 8.10
C GLU A 65 -3.01 -5.47 6.72
N ILE A 66 -2.92 -4.52 5.79
CA ILE A 66 -2.35 -4.79 4.46
C ILE A 66 -0.87 -5.17 4.57
N MET A 67 -0.13 -4.48 5.44
CA MET A 67 1.29 -4.75 5.63
C MET A 67 1.50 -6.16 6.23
N ASN A 68 0.72 -6.54 7.23
CA ASN A 68 0.72 -7.91 7.76
C ASN A 68 0.37 -8.95 6.68
N TYR A 69 -0.60 -8.66 5.81
CA TYR A 69 -0.94 -9.53 4.68
C TYR A 69 0.26 -9.71 3.73
N MET A 70 0.95 -8.62 3.36
CA MET A 70 2.12 -8.68 2.48
C MET A 70 3.31 -9.43 3.10
N ILE A 71 3.51 -9.34 4.42
CA ILE A 71 4.51 -10.11 5.16
C ILE A 71 4.14 -11.60 5.16
N GLN A 72 2.88 -11.94 5.44
CA GLN A 72 2.41 -13.33 5.42
C GLN A 72 2.56 -13.98 4.04
N LYS A 73 2.35 -13.21 2.98
CA LYS A 73 2.56 -13.63 1.58
C LYS A 73 4.04 -13.61 1.16
N LYS A 74 4.95 -13.18 2.03
CA LYS A 74 6.39 -13.05 1.78
C LYS A 74 6.75 -12.11 0.63
N TRP A 75 5.86 -11.15 0.31
CA TRP A 75 6.13 -10.13 -0.69
C TRP A 75 7.03 -9.02 -0.14
N VAL A 76 6.97 -8.78 1.17
CA VAL A 76 7.85 -7.84 1.87
C VAL A 76 8.56 -8.59 2.99
N ASN A 77 9.87 -8.39 3.09
CA ASN A 77 10.69 -8.98 4.14
C ASN A 77 11.33 -7.86 4.99
N PRO A 78 10.61 -7.33 6.01
CA PRO A 78 10.98 -6.08 6.68
C PRO A 78 12.29 -6.16 7.48
N TYR A 79 12.73 -7.36 7.85
CA TYR A 79 13.96 -7.59 8.62
C TYR A 79 15.15 -8.05 7.75
N ASP A 80 15.00 -8.07 6.43
CA ASP A 80 16.12 -8.36 5.53
C ASP A 80 17.07 -7.14 5.44
N GLN A 81 18.30 -7.37 4.99
CA GLN A 81 19.26 -6.29 4.79
C GLN A 81 18.75 -5.34 3.69
N PRO A 82 18.86 -4.01 3.86
CA PRO A 82 18.37 -3.03 2.89
C PRO A 82 18.87 -3.28 1.47
N GLU A 83 20.11 -3.75 1.33
CA GLU A 83 20.73 -4.10 0.04
C GLU A 83 19.97 -5.24 -0.66
N ASN A 84 19.55 -6.26 0.09
CA ASN A 84 18.76 -7.38 -0.42
C ASN A 84 17.35 -6.95 -0.82
N GLN A 85 16.74 -6.07 -0.02
CA GLN A 85 15.43 -5.50 -0.34
C GLN A 85 15.49 -4.69 -1.64
N LEU A 86 16.51 -3.84 -1.79
CA LEU A 86 16.71 -3.04 -3.00
C LEU A 86 16.96 -3.93 -4.24
N SER A 87 17.83 -4.92 -4.10
CA SER A 87 18.16 -5.88 -5.17
C SER A 87 16.91 -6.62 -5.64
N THR A 88 16.07 -7.08 -4.71
CA THR A 88 14.80 -7.76 -5.01
C THR A 88 13.88 -6.87 -5.83
N VAL A 89 13.67 -5.62 -5.42
CA VAL A 89 12.81 -4.66 -6.14
C VAL A 89 13.35 -4.34 -7.54
N VAL A 90 14.67 -4.17 -7.68
CA VAL A 90 15.31 -3.94 -8.98
C VAL A 90 15.13 -5.15 -9.89
N GLN A 91 15.34 -6.35 -9.39
CA GLN A 91 15.19 -7.58 -10.15
C GLN A 91 13.73 -7.80 -10.60
N GLU A 92 12.77 -7.52 -9.73
CA GLU A 92 11.34 -7.54 -10.05
C GLU A 92 10.98 -6.52 -11.15
N SER A 93 11.47 -5.29 -11.04
CA SER A 93 11.27 -4.23 -12.05
C SER A 93 11.88 -4.59 -13.41
N LEU A 94 13.08 -5.19 -13.43
CA LEU A 94 13.70 -5.66 -14.67
C LEU A 94 12.94 -6.84 -15.28
N SER A 95 12.39 -7.74 -14.45
CA SER A 95 11.61 -8.87 -14.92
C SER A 95 10.27 -8.46 -15.54
N SER A 96 9.60 -7.45 -14.97
CA SER A 96 8.36 -6.91 -15.53
C SER A 96 8.61 -6.15 -16.83
N PHE A 97 9.73 -5.43 -16.95
CA PHE A 97 10.12 -4.78 -18.21
C PHE A 97 10.40 -5.77 -19.34
N LYS A 98 11.04 -6.91 -19.04
CA LYS A 98 11.35 -7.96 -20.05
C LYS A 98 10.13 -8.79 -20.50
N ALA A 99 9.01 -8.71 -19.78
CA ALA A 99 7.79 -9.44 -20.10
C ALA A 99 6.88 -8.68 -21.10
N HIS A 100 7.28 -7.48 -21.53
CA HIS A 100 6.69 -6.69 -22.61
C HIS A 100 7.59 -6.67 -23.83
#